data_AF-A0A0F9AFU1-F1
#
_entry.id   AF-A0A0F9AFU1-F1
#
_cell.length_a   1.000
_cell.length_b   1.000
_cell.length_c   1.000
_cell.angle_alpha   90.00
_cell.angle_beta   90.00
_cell.angle_gamma   90.00
#
_symmetry.space_group_name_H-M   'P 1'
#
loop_
_entity.id
_entity.type
_entity.pdbx_description
1 polymer ?
#
loop_
_entity_poly.entity_id
_entity_poly.type
_entity_poly.pdbx_seq_one_letter_code
_entity_poly.pdbx_strand_id
1 'polypeptide(L)'
;DGVDIAARDHAKYLDTEAVSAVEAAGLTFAENKGIILDALLSGDEKYSGITEIGTMGYGATVGDLIYLAVADTKWELAKADVAATSKGKIGLVLATTSENSTCQVLLYGKMRSAAFPTLTVGAPVHISAATAGDIAVAAPTGTTNFVVRSIGYGNTAEDLYFYPDNSYVELA
;
A
#
# COMPACT_ATOMS: atom_id res chain seq x y z
N ASP A 1 0.08 -46.83 22.74
CA ASP A 1 0.28 -46.63 21.29
C ASP A 1 1.29 -45.51 21.09
N GLY A 2 2.50 -45.87 20.67
CA GLY A 2 3.64 -44.97 20.59
C GLY A 2 3.51 -43.96 19.48
N VAL A 3 2.98 -42.78 19.79
CA VAL A 3 3.09 -41.62 18.91
C VAL A 3 4.36 -40.88 19.29
N ASP A 4 5.38 -41.03 18.46
CA ASP A 4 6.59 -40.21 18.50
C ASP A 4 6.22 -38.75 18.22
N ILE A 5 6.26 -37.93 19.26
CA ILE A 5 5.92 -36.50 19.23
C ILE A 5 6.97 -35.73 18.42
N ALA A 6 8.16 -36.32 18.18
CA ALA A 6 9.24 -35.70 17.42
C ALA A 6 9.07 -35.83 15.89
N ALA A 7 8.07 -36.56 15.40
CA ALA A 7 7.79 -36.74 13.97
C ALA A 7 6.64 -35.86 13.43
N ARG A 8 6.13 -34.88 14.20
CA ARG A 8 5.15 -33.90 13.67
C ARG A 8 5.87 -32.85 12.82
N ASP A 9 6.24 -33.29 11.63
CA ASP A 9 6.77 -32.46 10.55
C ASP A 9 5.68 -31.46 10.09
N HIS A 10 6.03 -30.17 10.11
CA HIS A 10 5.34 -29.04 9.44
C HIS A 10 3.83 -28.74 9.61
N ALA A 11 3.09 -29.32 10.56
CA ALA A 11 1.68 -28.93 10.83
C ALA A 11 1.54 -27.72 11.81
N LYS A 12 2.40 -26.70 11.69
CA LYS A 12 2.39 -25.51 12.56
C LYS A 12 1.29 -24.53 12.11
N TYR A 13 0.14 -24.57 12.80
CA TYR A 13 -0.89 -23.51 12.91
C TYR A 13 -1.75 -23.19 11.67
N LEU A 14 -2.44 -24.18 11.11
CA LEU A 14 -3.46 -23.95 10.07
C LEU A 14 -4.79 -24.65 10.32
N ASP A 15 -4.99 -25.28 11.48
CA ASP A 15 -6.32 -25.80 11.80
C ASP A 15 -7.29 -24.67 12.16
N THR A 16 -8.57 -24.88 11.85
CA THR A 16 -9.65 -23.92 12.12
C THR A 16 -9.69 -23.53 13.61
N GLU A 17 -9.28 -24.43 14.51
CA GLU A 17 -9.23 -24.17 15.94
C GLU A 17 -8.15 -23.14 16.32
N ALA A 18 -6.95 -23.20 15.72
CA ALA A 18 -5.90 -22.20 15.93
C ALA A 18 -6.31 -20.82 15.38
N VAL A 19 -7.01 -20.78 14.24
CA VAL A 19 -7.54 -19.54 13.66
C VAL A 19 -8.62 -18.94 14.57
N SER A 20 -9.61 -19.75 15.00
CA SER A 20 -10.67 -19.30 15.90
C SER A 20 -10.16 -18.89 17.29
N ALA A 21 -9.09 -19.52 17.79
CA ALA A 21 -8.47 -19.13 19.05
C ALA A 21 -7.81 -17.74 18.97
N VAL A 22 -7.15 -17.41 17.85
CA VAL A 22 -6.57 -16.09 17.62
C VAL A 22 -7.67 -15.03 17.47
N GLU A 23 -8.75 -15.34 16.74
CA GLU A 23 -9.91 -14.45 16.60
C GLU A 23 -10.59 -14.15 17.95
N ALA A 24 -10.72 -15.16 18.82
CA ALA A 24 -11.32 -15.01 20.14
C ALA A 24 -10.40 -14.31 21.16
N ALA A 25 -9.08 -14.52 21.08
CA ALA A 25 -8.11 -13.98 22.02
C ALA A 25 -7.63 -12.54 21.66
N GLY A 26 -7.77 -12.15 20.40
CA GLY A 26 -7.16 -10.93 19.86
C GLY A 26 -5.66 -11.08 19.63
N LEU A 27 -5.12 -10.32 18.68
CA LEU A 27 -3.68 -10.27 18.39
C LEU A 27 -2.99 -9.29 19.36
N THR A 28 -2.51 -9.79 20.50
CA THR A 28 -1.65 -9.03 21.41
C THR A 28 -0.19 -9.47 21.25
N PHE A 29 0.71 -8.53 21.00
CA PHE A 29 2.14 -8.80 20.96
C PHE A 29 2.72 -8.83 22.38
N ALA A 30 3.54 -9.84 22.67
CA ALA A 30 4.34 -9.85 23.89
C ALA A 30 5.32 -8.66 23.91
N GLU A 31 5.85 -8.33 25.09
CA GLU A 31 6.87 -7.30 25.23
C GLU A 31 8.03 -7.53 24.23
N ASN A 32 8.51 -6.44 23.61
CA ASN A 32 9.56 -6.45 22.59
C ASN A 32 9.24 -7.28 21.32
N LYS A 33 7.95 -7.47 21.01
CA LYS A 33 7.51 -8.03 19.72
C LYS A 33 6.76 -6.98 18.92
N GLY A 34 7.01 -6.97 17.61
CA GLY A 34 6.33 -6.11 16.65
C GLY A 34 5.92 -6.90 15.40
N ILE A 35 5.26 -6.20 14.49
CA ILE A 35 4.96 -6.74 13.15
C ILE A 35 6.18 -6.56 12.29
N ILE A 36 6.69 -7.66 11.72
CA ILE A 36 7.78 -7.64 10.76
C ILE A 36 7.15 -7.68 9.37
N LEU A 37 7.42 -6.67 8.55
CA LEU A 37 7.07 -6.68 7.12
C LEU A 37 8.04 -7.58 6.35
N ASP A 38 7.64 -8.02 5.16
CA ASP A 38 8.50 -8.80 4.27
C ASP A 38 9.85 -8.08 4.04
N ALA A 39 10.93 -8.77 4.40
CA ALA A 39 12.28 -8.23 4.37
C ALA A 39 12.78 -7.96 2.94
N LEU A 40 12.34 -8.72 1.95
CA LEU A 40 12.93 -8.71 0.61
C LEU A 40 11.99 -8.24 -0.48
N LEU A 41 10.68 -8.54 -0.39
CA LEU A 41 9.74 -8.48 -1.51
C LEU A 41 10.32 -9.15 -2.77
N SER A 42 9.97 -10.41 -3.00
CA SER A 42 10.69 -11.30 -3.94
C SER A 42 10.66 -10.90 -5.42
N GLY A 43 10.00 -9.81 -5.79
CA GLY A 43 9.87 -9.32 -7.16
C GLY A 43 8.74 -8.29 -7.27
N ASP A 44 8.41 -7.92 -8.49
CA ASP A 44 7.34 -6.97 -8.78
C ASP A 44 5.97 -7.52 -8.33
N GLU A 45 5.06 -6.58 -8.06
CA GLU A 45 3.70 -6.81 -7.56
C GLU A 45 3.64 -7.56 -6.23
N LYS A 46 4.73 -7.51 -5.45
CA LYS A 46 4.77 -8.03 -4.08
C LYS A 46 4.59 -6.90 -3.09
N TYR A 47 3.80 -7.18 -2.05
CA TYR A 47 3.51 -6.23 -1.00
C TYR A 47 3.48 -6.93 0.37
N SER A 48 3.62 -6.13 1.43
CA SER A 48 3.44 -6.57 2.81
C SER A 48 3.00 -5.38 3.66
N GLY A 49 1.85 -5.49 4.35
CA GLY A 49 1.31 -4.37 5.12
C GLY A 49 -0.18 -4.47 5.45
N ILE A 50 -0.75 -3.32 5.82
CA ILE A 50 -2.17 -3.15 6.15
C ILE A 50 -2.93 -2.88 4.85
N THR A 51 -3.95 -3.69 4.59
CA THR A 51 -4.77 -3.60 3.39
C THR A 51 -6.25 -3.44 3.71
N GLU A 52 -7.02 -2.99 2.72
CA GLU A 52 -8.48 -3.08 2.73
C GLU A 52 -9.01 -3.46 1.35
N ILE A 53 -10.29 -3.84 1.28
CA ILE A 53 -10.99 -4.06 0.02
C ILE A 53 -11.77 -2.80 -0.32
N GLY A 54 -11.64 -2.32 -1.55
CA GLY A 54 -12.43 -1.21 -2.07
C GLY A 54 -12.86 -1.42 -3.52
N THR A 55 -13.83 -0.62 -3.98
CA THR A 55 -14.32 -0.65 -5.36
C THR A 55 -13.54 0.36 -6.22
N MET A 56 -13.08 -0.07 -7.39
CA MET A 56 -12.34 0.80 -8.33
C MET A 56 -13.32 1.62 -9.19
N GLY A 57 -13.04 2.92 -9.34
CA GLY A 57 -13.79 3.84 -10.19
C GLY A 57 -13.28 3.93 -11.63
N TYR A 58 -12.18 3.23 -11.93
CA TYR A 58 -11.57 3.11 -13.25
C TYR A 58 -11.02 1.69 -13.46
N GLY A 59 -10.52 1.39 -14.66
CA GLY A 59 -9.77 0.15 -14.92
C GLY A 59 -8.41 0.19 -14.23
N ALA A 60 -8.32 -0.40 -13.04
CA ALA A 60 -7.15 -0.31 -12.18
C ALA A 60 -5.99 -1.20 -12.64
N THR A 61 -4.77 -0.69 -12.54
CA THR A 61 -3.53 -1.42 -12.74
C THR A 61 -2.79 -1.54 -11.41
N VAL A 62 -2.15 -2.68 -11.18
CA VAL A 62 -1.31 -2.87 -9.98
C VAL A 62 -0.21 -1.80 -9.90
N GLY A 63 -0.01 -1.25 -8.70
CA GLY A 63 0.92 -0.16 -8.45
C GLY A 63 0.32 1.24 -8.62
N ASP A 64 -0.88 1.39 -9.18
CA ASP A 64 -1.53 2.70 -9.28
C ASP A 64 -1.73 3.32 -7.89
N LEU A 65 -1.36 4.58 -7.76
CA LEU A 65 -1.62 5.43 -6.62
C LEU A 65 -3.02 6.03 -6.72
N ILE A 66 -3.84 5.73 -5.73
CA ILE A 66 -5.27 6.04 -5.74
C ILE A 66 -5.69 6.83 -4.51
N TYR A 67 -6.77 7.58 -4.64
CA TYR A 67 -7.46 8.26 -3.54
C TYR A 67 -8.90 7.79 -3.43
N LEU A 68 -9.45 7.81 -2.22
CA LEU A 68 -10.87 7.47 -2.01
C LEU A 68 -11.74 8.69 -2.30
N ALA A 69 -12.46 8.64 -3.43
CA ALA A 69 -13.31 9.72 -3.86
C ALA A 69 -14.55 9.86 -2.97
N VAL A 70 -14.77 11.06 -2.44
CA VAL A 70 -15.94 11.38 -1.61
C VAL A 70 -17.25 11.42 -2.42
N ALA A 71 -17.17 11.58 -3.74
CA ALA A 71 -18.33 11.75 -4.60
C ALA A 71 -19.13 10.44 -4.77
N ASP A 72 -18.44 9.32 -4.87
CA ASP A 72 -19.04 8.02 -5.20
C ASP A 72 -18.48 6.85 -4.37
N THR A 73 -17.60 7.13 -3.40
CA THR A 73 -16.97 6.15 -2.51
C THR A 73 -16.13 5.09 -3.21
N LYS A 74 -15.65 5.40 -4.43
CA LYS A 74 -14.74 4.55 -5.18
C LYS A 74 -13.30 5.04 -5.08
N TRP A 75 -12.38 4.14 -5.34
CA TRP A 75 -10.97 4.45 -5.49
C TRP A 75 -10.68 4.93 -6.91
N GLU A 76 -10.11 6.12 -7.01
CA GLU A 76 -9.83 6.81 -8.26
C GLU A 76 -8.35 7.23 -8.31
N LEU A 77 -7.83 7.51 -9.51
CA LEU A 77 -6.42 7.88 -9.70
C LEU A 77 -6.07 9.20 -8.99
N ALA A 78 -5.00 9.18 -8.18
CA ALA A 78 -4.47 10.39 -7.56
C ALA A 78 -3.60 11.17 -8.56
N LYS A 79 -3.62 12.51 -8.48
CA LYS A 79 -2.81 13.37 -9.36
C LYS A 79 -2.45 14.70 -8.72
N ALA A 80 -1.16 15.00 -8.63
CA ALA A 80 -0.65 16.11 -7.83
C ALA A 80 -1.04 17.49 -8.35
N ASP A 81 -1.34 17.67 -9.65
CA ASP A 81 -1.81 18.95 -10.22
C ASP A 81 -3.34 19.13 -10.14
N VAL A 82 -4.03 18.24 -9.42
CA VAL A 82 -5.46 18.32 -9.13
C VAL A 82 -5.68 18.20 -7.61
N ALA A 83 -5.87 19.34 -6.96
CA ALA A 83 -6.00 19.43 -5.52
C ALA A 83 -7.03 18.46 -4.90
N ALA A 84 -8.17 18.24 -5.56
CA ALA A 84 -9.22 17.36 -5.07
C ALA A 84 -8.85 15.87 -5.05
N THR A 85 -7.91 15.43 -5.91
CA THR A 85 -7.51 14.01 -6.03
C THR A 85 -6.22 13.68 -5.28
N SER A 86 -5.58 14.69 -4.70
CA SER A 86 -4.33 14.56 -3.94
C SER A 86 -4.53 14.61 -2.42
N LYS A 87 -5.75 14.91 -1.99
CA LYS A 87 -6.15 15.09 -0.60
C LYS A 87 -6.96 13.88 -0.12
N GLY A 88 -7.01 13.66 1.19
CA GLY A 88 -7.77 12.57 1.80
C GLY A 88 -7.02 11.25 1.87
N LYS A 89 -7.76 10.14 1.89
CA LYS A 89 -7.21 8.78 2.06
C LYS A 89 -6.54 8.32 0.76
N ILE A 90 -5.29 7.89 0.85
CA ILE A 90 -4.46 7.42 -0.28
C ILE A 90 -4.16 5.92 -0.11
N GLY A 91 -4.06 5.21 -1.21
CA GLY A 91 -3.68 3.80 -1.24
C GLY A 91 -2.94 3.41 -2.52
N LEU A 92 -2.45 2.18 -2.56
CA LEU A 92 -1.87 1.56 -3.77
C LEU A 92 -2.70 0.35 -4.19
N VAL A 93 -2.97 0.22 -5.49
CA VAL A 93 -3.69 -0.93 -6.06
C VAL A 93 -2.82 -2.17 -6.02
N LEU A 94 -3.35 -3.29 -5.50
CA LEU A 94 -2.59 -4.53 -5.35
C LEU A 94 -2.87 -5.58 -6.42
N ALA A 95 -3.86 -5.36 -7.29
CA ALA A 95 -4.16 -6.22 -8.43
C ALA A 95 -4.85 -5.44 -9.56
N THR A 96 -4.51 -5.76 -10.80
CA THR A 96 -5.21 -5.24 -11.98
C THR A 96 -6.65 -5.73 -12.02
N THR A 97 -7.60 -4.84 -12.21
CA THR A 97 -9.02 -5.16 -12.27
C THR A 97 -9.80 -4.19 -13.17
N SER A 98 -11.02 -4.54 -13.52
CA SER A 98 -11.90 -3.65 -14.29
C SER A 98 -12.51 -2.55 -13.41
N GLU A 99 -13.03 -1.51 -14.04
CA GLU A 99 -13.92 -0.55 -13.38
C GLU A 99 -15.08 -1.29 -12.67
N ASN A 100 -15.51 -0.74 -11.54
CA ASN A 100 -16.59 -1.24 -10.68
C ASN A 100 -16.32 -2.59 -10.01
N SER A 101 -15.13 -3.18 -10.21
CA SER A 101 -14.71 -4.38 -9.49
C SER A 101 -14.05 -4.01 -8.16
N THR A 102 -14.07 -4.95 -7.22
CA THR A 102 -13.33 -4.82 -5.96
C THR A 102 -11.86 -5.16 -6.17
N CYS A 103 -10.97 -4.44 -5.51
CA CYS A 103 -9.55 -4.76 -5.44
C CYS A 103 -9.01 -4.53 -4.02
N GLN A 104 -7.95 -5.24 -3.67
CA GLN A 104 -7.21 -4.96 -2.45
C GLN A 104 -6.36 -3.70 -2.62
N VAL A 105 -6.35 -2.86 -1.60
CA VAL A 105 -5.65 -1.58 -1.56
C VAL A 105 -4.69 -1.60 -0.38
N LEU A 106 -3.41 -1.32 -0.61
CA LEU A 106 -2.43 -1.13 0.46
C LEU A 106 -2.61 0.27 1.06
N LEU A 107 -2.73 0.35 2.38
CA LEU A 107 -2.84 1.61 3.13
C LEU A 107 -1.56 1.98 3.87
N TYR A 108 -0.74 0.97 4.21
CA TYR A 108 0.52 1.14 4.93
C TYR A 108 1.38 -0.11 4.74
N GLY A 109 2.66 0.03 4.40
CA GLY A 109 3.59 -1.10 4.39
C GLY A 109 4.67 -0.97 3.32
N LYS A 110 5.07 -2.10 2.73
CA LYS A 110 6.01 -2.14 1.61
C LYS A 110 5.32 -2.64 0.34
N MET A 111 5.73 -2.11 -0.81
CA MET A 111 5.35 -2.63 -2.13
C MET A 111 6.51 -2.49 -3.12
N ARG A 112 6.65 -3.48 -4.00
CA ARG A 112 7.44 -3.41 -5.23
C ARG A 112 6.49 -3.55 -6.41
N SER A 113 6.71 -2.78 -7.47
CA SER A 113 5.95 -2.89 -8.71
C SER A 113 6.78 -2.42 -9.90
N ALA A 114 6.58 -3.08 -11.05
CA ALA A 114 7.18 -2.66 -12.31
C ALA A 114 6.68 -1.27 -12.77
N ALA A 115 5.56 -0.78 -12.23
CA ALA A 115 5.03 0.55 -12.51
C ALA A 115 5.83 1.68 -11.81
N PHE A 116 6.62 1.35 -10.79
CA PHE A 116 7.34 2.35 -10.02
C PHE A 116 8.61 2.83 -10.75
N PRO A 117 8.94 4.13 -10.70
CA PRO A 117 10.25 4.60 -11.13
C PRO A 117 11.32 4.06 -10.21
N THR A 118 12.59 4.10 -10.64
CA THR A 118 13.72 3.85 -9.75
C THR A 118 13.68 4.83 -8.58
N LEU A 119 13.54 4.29 -7.36
CA LEU A 119 13.42 5.08 -6.15
C LEU A 119 14.78 5.52 -5.64
N THR A 120 14.83 6.68 -5.00
CA THR A 120 16.01 7.13 -4.26
C THR A 120 15.92 6.64 -2.83
N VAL A 121 16.85 5.78 -2.41
CA VAL A 121 16.84 5.16 -1.07
C VAL A 121 16.86 6.23 0.02
N GLY A 122 15.91 6.14 0.95
CA GLY A 122 15.72 7.05 2.08
C GLY A 122 15.08 8.40 1.72
N ALA A 123 14.82 8.69 0.44
CA ALA A 123 14.21 9.93 0.00
C ALA A 123 12.67 9.82 -0.08
N PRO A 124 11.95 10.94 0.14
CA PRO A 124 10.50 10.96 0.03
C PRO A 124 10.03 10.69 -1.40
N VAL A 125 8.92 9.97 -1.51
CA VAL A 125 8.19 9.71 -2.75
C VAL A 125 6.89 10.50 -2.70
N HIS A 126 6.45 11.04 -3.83
CA HIS A 126 5.32 11.96 -3.94
C HIS A 126 4.28 11.45 -4.94
N ILE A 127 3.09 12.05 -4.90
CA ILE A 127 2.08 11.92 -5.96
C ILE A 127 2.64 12.54 -7.24
N SER A 128 2.51 11.87 -8.39
CA SER A 128 2.92 12.42 -9.68
C SER A 128 1.97 13.53 -10.14
N ALA A 129 2.54 14.63 -10.65
CA ALA A 129 1.79 15.65 -11.39
C ALA A 129 1.68 15.32 -12.89
N ALA A 130 2.59 14.48 -13.40
CA ALA A 130 2.70 14.21 -14.84
C ALA A 130 1.62 13.24 -15.34
N THR A 131 1.39 12.17 -14.59
CA THR A 131 0.48 11.09 -14.94
C THR A 131 -0.38 10.76 -13.72
N ALA A 132 -1.69 10.63 -13.89
CA ALA A 132 -2.58 10.19 -12.82
C ALA A 132 -2.30 8.72 -12.48
N GLY A 133 -2.23 8.37 -11.20
CA GLY A 133 -1.86 7.03 -10.75
C GLY A 133 -0.37 6.81 -10.53
N ASP A 134 0.50 7.63 -11.11
CA ASP A 134 1.93 7.44 -10.95
C ASP A 134 2.45 8.03 -9.63
N ILE A 135 3.57 7.47 -9.16
CA ILE A 135 4.38 8.04 -8.08
C ILE A 135 5.59 8.78 -8.68
N ALA A 136 6.15 9.74 -7.94
CA ALA A 136 7.30 10.52 -8.38
C ALA A 136 8.37 10.64 -7.28
N VAL A 137 9.64 10.55 -7.68
CA VAL A 137 10.79 10.78 -6.79
C VAL A 137 11.11 12.27 -6.59
N ALA A 138 10.63 13.12 -7.50
CA ALA A 138 10.71 14.57 -7.37
C ALA A 138 9.40 15.11 -6.79
N ALA A 139 9.49 16.10 -5.89
CA ALA A 139 8.32 16.84 -5.45
C ALA A 139 7.69 17.58 -6.65
N PRO A 140 6.36 17.61 -6.77
CA PRO A 140 5.70 18.30 -7.87
C PRO A 140 5.97 19.82 -7.79
N THR A 141 6.32 20.42 -8.92
CA THR A 141 6.61 21.87 -9.05
C THR A 141 5.57 22.52 -9.96
N GLY A 142 4.83 23.50 -9.44
CA GLY A 142 3.84 24.24 -10.22
C GLY A 142 3.27 25.40 -9.39
N THR A 143 2.32 26.14 -9.96
CA THR A 143 1.77 27.33 -9.30
C THR A 143 0.34 27.13 -8.80
N THR A 144 -0.55 26.48 -9.53
CA THR A 144 -1.98 26.42 -9.13
C THR A 144 -2.48 24.98 -9.05
N ASN A 145 -3.12 24.62 -7.93
CA ASN A 145 -3.66 23.28 -7.63
C ASN A 145 -2.63 22.16 -7.50
N PHE A 146 -1.33 22.50 -7.49
CA PHE A 146 -0.26 21.54 -7.25
C PHE A 146 -0.18 21.22 -5.76
N VAL A 147 -0.20 19.94 -5.42
CA VAL A 147 -0.13 19.44 -4.06
C VAL A 147 1.17 18.65 -3.88
N VAL A 148 2.05 19.18 -3.03
CA VAL A 148 3.23 18.47 -2.55
C VAL A 148 2.79 17.63 -1.36
N ARG A 149 2.65 16.31 -1.58
CA ARG A 149 2.33 15.33 -0.55
C ARG A 149 3.28 14.14 -0.66
N SER A 150 3.98 13.84 0.43
CA SER A 150 4.79 12.64 0.51
C SER A 150 3.91 11.44 0.84
N ILE A 151 4.12 10.34 0.14
CA ILE A 151 3.36 9.08 0.29
C ILE A 151 4.18 7.96 0.95
N GLY A 152 5.43 8.25 1.30
CA GLY A 152 6.38 7.28 1.82
C GLY A 152 7.81 7.58 1.39
N TYR A 153 8.64 6.53 1.41
CA TYR A 153 10.08 6.63 1.11
C TYR A 153 10.55 5.45 0.25
N GLY A 154 11.59 5.68 -0.56
CA GLY A 154 12.33 4.57 -1.17
C GLY A 154 13.02 3.73 -0.10
N ASN A 155 12.54 2.52 0.15
CA ASN A 155 13.16 1.59 1.09
C ASN A 155 14.35 0.88 0.45
N THR A 156 14.23 0.57 -0.84
CA THR A 156 15.33 0.24 -1.75
C THR A 156 15.14 1.05 -3.03
N ALA A 157 15.90 0.76 -4.09
CA ALA A 157 15.66 1.35 -5.41
C ALA A 157 14.36 0.86 -6.08
N GLU A 158 13.75 -0.21 -5.54
CA GLU A 158 12.58 -0.91 -6.11
C GLU A 158 11.42 -1.02 -5.12
N ASP A 159 11.73 -1.06 -3.81
CA ASP A 159 10.73 -1.17 -2.75
C ASP A 159 10.33 0.23 -2.26
N LEU A 160 9.05 0.56 -2.40
CA LEU A 160 8.43 1.67 -1.71
C LEU A 160 8.05 1.24 -0.29
N TYR A 161 8.49 1.99 0.72
CA TYR A 161 7.84 1.97 2.03
C TYR A 161 6.69 2.99 1.99
N PHE A 162 5.49 2.49 1.73
CA PHE A 162 4.28 3.27 1.61
C PHE A 162 3.74 3.61 3.00
N TYR A 163 3.76 4.90 3.30
CA TYR A 163 3.28 5.50 4.53
C TYR A 163 2.74 6.89 4.18
N PRO A 164 1.54 6.97 3.60
CA PRO A 164 0.95 8.26 3.29
C PRO A 164 0.64 9.00 4.58
N ASP A 165 1.20 10.19 4.74
CA ASP A 165 0.82 11.07 5.83
C ASP A 165 -0.44 11.89 5.47
N ASN A 166 -1.00 12.59 6.45
CA ASN A 166 -2.13 13.51 6.24
C ASN A 166 -1.68 14.94 5.91
N SER A 167 -0.36 15.20 5.84
CA SER A 167 0.20 16.53 5.63
C SER A 167 0.36 16.78 4.14
N TYR A 168 0.08 18.00 3.71
CA TYR A 168 0.33 18.39 2.33
C TYR A 168 0.49 19.90 2.24
N VAL A 169 1.21 20.33 1.21
CA VAL A 169 1.33 21.74 0.85
C VAL A 169 0.67 21.93 -0.50
N GLU A 170 -0.35 22.78 -0.56
CA GLU A 170 -0.93 23.24 -1.82
C GLU A 170 -0.21 24.51 -2.25
N LEU A 171 0.32 24.50 -3.47
CA LEU A 171 1.02 25.64 -4.06
C LEU A 171 0.00 26.63 -4.63
N ALA A 172 0.30 27.93 -4.46
CA ALA A 172 -0.55 29.06 -4.84
C ALA A 172 0.07 29.89 -5.97
#